data_AF-A0A1H7L6J6-F1
#
_entry.id   AF-A0A1H7L6J6-F1
#
_cell.length_a   1.000
_cell.length_b   1.000
_cell.length_c   1.000
_cell.angle_alpha   90.00
_cell.angle_beta   90.00
_cell.angle_gamma   90.00
#
_symmetry.space_group_name_H-M   'P 1'
#
loop_
_entity.id
_entity.type
_entity.pdbx_description
1 polymer ?
#
loop_
_entity_poly.entity_id
_entity_poly.type
_entity_poly.pdbx_seq_one_letter_code
_entity_poly.pdbx_strand_id
1 'polypeptide(L)'
;MFRLWVRLIEDNHLLKDTVIEDNSMDTRTHKVMNALEKACYDMDLSKPIWLKSTVHDFQLHNKCRFTKDAFIEEIPFDYMEIQVIEEDDFYY
;
A
#
# COMPACT_ATOMS: atom_id res chain seq x y z
N MET A 1 2.28 -2.46 17.03
CA MET A 1 1.21 -2.08 16.11
C MET A 1 1.80 -1.63 14.78
N PHE A 2 1.31 -2.19 13.67
CA PHE A 2 1.63 -1.73 12.32
C PHE A 2 0.35 -1.25 11.64
N ARG A 3 0.40 -0.09 10.98
CA ARG A 3 -0.73 0.49 10.24
C ARG A 3 -0.28 0.98 8.87
N LEU A 4 -0.99 0.50 7.85
CA LEU A 4 -0.81 0.90 6.45
C LEU A 4 -2.03 1.67 5.99
N TRP A 5 -1.83 2.89 5.53
CA TRP A 5 -2.86 3.69 4.88
C TRP A 5 -2.79 3.50 3.37
N VAL A 6 -3.91 3.08 2.78
CA VAL A 6 -4.06 2.84 1.35
C VAL A 6 -5.08 3.82 0.80
N ARG A 7 -4.76 4.47 -0.31
CA ARG A 7 -5.58 5.51 -0.95
C ARG A 7 -5.66 5.28 -2.45
N LEU A 8 -6.85 5.42 -3.03
CA LEU A 8 -7.05 5.53 -4.48
C LEU A 8 -7.20 6.99 -4.85
N ILE A 9 -6.39 7.44 -5.80
CA ILE A 9 -6.44 8.79 -6.33
C ILE A 9 -6.80 8.75 -7.81
N GLU A 10 -7.74 9.60 -8.21
CA GLU A 10 -8.11 9.88 -9.60
C GLU A 10 -8.28 11.39 -9.76
N ASP A 11 -7.69 11.98 -10.80
CA ASP A 11 -7.76 13.42 -11.09
C ASP A 11 -7.43 14.30 -9.88
N ASN A 12 -6.43 13.88 -9.09
CA ASN A 12 -5.98 14.54 -7.86
C ASN A 12 -7.06 14.60 -6.75
N HIS A 13 -8.11 13.79 -6.86
CA HIS A 13 -9.13 13.58 -5.84
C HIS A 13 -8.99 12.21 -5.17
N LEU A 14 -9.27 12.17 -3.86
CA LEU A 14 -9.33 10.92 -3.12
C LEU A 14 -10.67 10.23 -3.39
N LEU A 15 -10.62 9.08 -4.07
CA LEU A 15 -11.82 8.28 -4.33
C LEU A 15 -12.22 7.44 -3.13
N LYS A 16 -11.26 6.71 -2.57
CA LYS A 16 -11.44 5.81 -1.44
C LYS A 16 -10.14 5.67 -0.69
N ASP A 17 -10.22 5.55 0.63
CA ASP A 17 -9.09 5.18 1.46
C ASP A 17 -9.48 4.11 2.49
N THR A 18 -8.49 3.39 2.96
CA THR A 18 -8.63 2.42 4.04
C THR A 18 -7.34 2.37 4.85
N VAL A 19 -7.48 2.11 6.16
CA VAL A 19 -6.36 1.90 7.06
C VAL A 19 -6.41 0.45 7.52
N ILE A 20 -5.36 -0.31 7.17
CA ILE A 20 -5.22 -1.70 7.58
C ILE A 20 -4.27 -1.77 8.78
N GLU A 21 -4.78 -2.31 9.87
CA GLU A 21 -4.01 -2.60 11.07
C GLU A 21 -3.52 -4.06 11.04
N ASP A 22 -2.24 -4.25 11.31
CA ASP A 22 -1.62 -5.56 11.46
C ASP A 22 -0.80 -5.62 12.77
N ASN A 23 -1.29 -6.41 13.72
CA ASN A 23 -0.63 -6.63 15.01
C ASN A 23 0.14 -7.96 15.06
N SER A 24 0.37 -8.61 13.92
CA SER A 24 1.15 -9.85 13.88
C SER A 24 2.60 -9.60 14.28
N MET A 25 3.24 -10.61 14.86
CA MET A 25 4.67 -10.60 15.16
C MET A 25 5.44 -11.16 13.95
N ASP A 26 5.42 -10.43 12.85
CA ASP A 26 6.07 -10.79 11.59
C ASP A 26 7.03 -9.68 11.11
N THR A 27 7.81 -9.96 10.07
CA THR A 27 8.71 -9.00 9.42
C THR A 27 7.94 -7.83 8.82
N ARG A 28 8.58 -6.66 8.76
CA ARG A 28 8.03 -5.46 8.12
C ARG A 28 7.49 -5.73 6.71
N THR A 29 8.23 -6.49 5.91
CA THR A 29 7.81 -6.85 4.55
C THR A 29 6.55 -7.70 4.56
N HIS A 30 6.46 -8.72 5.41
CA HIS A 30 5.25 -9.55 5.50
C HIS A 30 4.04 -8.73 5.98
N LYS A 31 4.22 -7.83 6.96
CA LYS A 31 3.16 -6.91 7.41
C LYS A 31 2.64 -6.02 6.28
N VAL A 32 3.55 -5.41 5.50
CA VAL A 32 3.18 -4.58 4.34
C VAL A 32 2.43 -5.40 3.29
N MET A 33 2.93 -6.59 2.95
CA MET A 33 2.28 -7.47 1.96
C MET A 33 0.90 -7.90 2.44
N ASN A 34 0.77 -8.36 3.69
CA ASN A 34 -0.51 -8.76 4.27
C ASN A 34 -1.52 -7.59 4.30
N ALA A 35 -1.05 -6.39 4.69
CA ALA A 35 -1.90 -5.22 4.73
C ALA A 35 -2.35 -4.77 3.32
N LEU A 36 -1.44 -4.80 2.35
CA LEU A 36 -1.74 -4.52 0.95
C LEU A 36 -2.77 -5.53 0.40
N GLU A 37 -2.60 -6.81 0.68
CA GLU A 37 -3.54 -7.84 0.24
C GLU A 37 -4.94 -7.66 0.82
N LYS A 38 -5.03 -7.35 2.12
CA LYS A 38 -6.31 -7.02 2.78
C LYS A 38 -6.95 -5.79 2.15
N ALA A 39 -6.19 -4.73 1.88
CA ALA A 39 -6.71 -3.53 1.23
C ALA A 39 -7.23 -3.83 -0.18
N CYS A 40 -6.49 -4.60 -0.98
CA CYS A 40 -6.94 -5.02 -2.31
C CYS A 40 -8.24 -5.83 -2.24
N TYR A 41 -8.36 -6.74 -1.26
CA TYR A 41 -9.59 -7.50 -1.05
C TYR A 41 -10.79 -6.62 -0.66
N ASP A 42 -10.62 -5.70 0.29
CA ASP A 42 -11.67 -4.77 0.75
C ASP A 42 -12.10 -3.75 -0.32
N MET A 43 -11.25 -3.53 -1.31
CA MET A 43 -11.45 -2.56 -2.38
C MET A 43 -11.87 -3.21 -3.70
N ASP A 44 -11.96 -4.54 -3.74
CA ASP A 44 -12.25 -5.34 -4.93
C ASP A 44 -11.27 -5.04 -6.08
N LEU A 45 -9.97 -5.00 -5.74
CA LEU A 45 -8.88 -4.69 -6.66
C LEU A 45 -7.92 -5.88 -6.82
N SER A 46 -7.34 -6.01 -8.00
CA SER A 46 -6.22 -6.92 -8.21
C SER A 46 -4.97 -6.45 -7.46
N LYS A 47 -4.14 -7.42 -7.04
CA LYS A 47 -2.88 -7.14 -6.34
C LYS A 47 -1.92 -6.42 -7.30
N PRO A 48 -1.37 -5.25 -6.94
CA PRO A 48 -0.40 -4.58 -7.81
C PRO A 48 0.94 -5.31 -7.81
N ILE A 49 1.67 -5.15 -8.91
CA ILE A 49 3.03 -5.61 -9.09
C ILE A 49 3.99 -4.60 -8.49
N TRP A 50 4.95 -5.09 -7.70
CA TRP A 50 6.03 -4.27 -7.16
C TRP A 50 7.10 -4.02 -8.23
N LEU A 51 7.01 -2.87 -8.89
CA LEU A 51 8.03 -2.40 -9.82
C LEU A 51 9.27 -1.92 -9.05
N LYS A 52 10.44 -1.94 -9.70
CA LYS A 52 11.70 -1.49 -9.08
C LYS A 52 11.63 -0.05 -8.55
N SER A 53 10.93 0.83 -9.28
CA SER A 53 10.67 2.21 -8.86
C SER A 53 9.84 2.27 -7.58
N THR A 54 8.72 1.55 -7.54
CA THR A 54 7.83 1.47 -6.38
C THR A 54 8.56 0.94 -5.14
N VAL A 55 9.39 -0.09 -5.30
CA VAL A 55 10.21 -0.64 -4.20
C VAL A 55 11.20 0.39 -3.68
N HIS A 56 11.87 1.12 -4.58
CA HIS A 56 12.82 2.17 -4.21
C HIS A 56 12.15 3.31 -3.44
N ASP A 57 11.03 3.82 -3.94
CA ASP A 57 10.26 4.87 -3.28
C ASP A 57 9.79 4.42 -1.89
N PHE A 58 9.30 3.18 -1.78
CA PHE A 58 8.84 2.63 -0.51
C PHE A 58 9.96 2.50 0.52
N GLN A 59 11.17 2.12 0.10
CA GLN A 59 12.35 2.03 0.97
C GLN A 59 12.81 3.40 1.48
N LEU A 60 12.67 4.45 0.66
CA LEU A 60 13.11 5.80 1.01
C LEU A 60 12.11 6.57 1.87
N HIS A 61 10.81 6.40 1.59
CA HIS A 61 9.77 7.28 2.14
C HIS A 61 8.73 6.55 2.98
N ASN A 62 8.82 5.23 3.14
CA ASN A 62 7.76 4.39 3.72
C ASN A 62 6.40 4.61 3.01
N LYS A 63 6.47 5.08 1.76
CA LYS A 63 5.36 5.49 0.93
C LYS A 63 5.70 5.23 -0.53
N CYS A 64 4.76 4.69 -1.28
CA CYS A 64 4.92 4.49 -2.71
C CYS A 64 3.57 4.57 -3.45
N ARG A 65 3.65 4.67 -4.78
CA ARG A 65 2.50 4.73 -5.67
C ARG A 65 2.56 3.60 -6.68
N PHE A 66 1.42 2.97 -6.89
CA PHE A 66 1.16 1.98 -7.91
C PHE A 66 0.32 2.65 -8.99
N THR A 67 0.94 2.99 -10.11
CA THR A 67 0.25 3.50 -11.30
C THR A 67 -0.43 2.35 -12.04
N LYS A 68 -1.21 2.67 -13.09
CA LYS A 68 -1.88 1.69 -13.96
C LYS A 68 -0.96 0.56 -14.45
N ASP A 69 0.31 0.86 -14.73
CA ASP A 69 1.31 -0.14 -15.17
C ASP A 69 1.62 -1.22 -14.13
N ALA A 70 1.33 -0.96 -12.85
CA ALA A 70 1.50 -1.94 -11.79
C ALA A 70 0.34 -2.94 -11.73
N PHE A 71 -0.79 -2.69 -12.41
CA PHE A 71 -1.95 -3.56 -12.39
C PHE A 71 -2.03 -4.37 -13.69
N ILE A 72 -2.43 -5.63 -13.57
CA ILE A 72 -2.64 -6.52 -14.74
C ILE A 72 -3.95 -6.15 -15.44
N GLU A 73 -4.93 -5.64 -14.69
CA GLU A 73 -6.25 -5.25 -15.16
C GLU A 73 -6.37 -3.73 -15.24
N GLU A 74 -7.29 -3.26 -16.09
CA GLU A 74 -7.59 -1.84 -16.18
C GLU A 74 -8.30 -1.35 -14.91
N ILE A 75 -7.72 -0.34 -14.30
CA ILE A 75 -8.23 0.28 -13.07
C ILE A 75 -8.86 1.65 -13.39
N PRO A 76 -10.00 2.01 -12.76
CA PRO A 76 -10.70 3.28 -12.99
C PRO A 76 -10.10 4.42 -12.15
N PHE A 77 -8.81 4.40 -11.85
CA PHE A 77 -8.13 5.43 -11.06
C PHE A 77 -6.69 5.61 -11.55
N ASP A 78 -6.06 6.73 -11.20
CA ASP A 78 -4.72 7.06 -11.72
C ASP A 78 -3.63 6.26 -11.02
N TYR A 79 -3.70 6.20 -9.70
CA TYR A 79 -2.77 5.41 -8.90
C TYR A 79 -3.36 5.04 -7.53
N MET A 80 -2.89 3.92 -7.01
CA MET A 80 -3.05 3.55 -5.61
C MET A 80 -1.80 3.97 -4.85
N GLU A 81 -1.95 4.76 -3.79
CA GLU A 81 -0.87 5.17 -2.91
C GLU A 81 -0.95 4.39 -1.60
N ILE A 82 0.17 3.82 -1.16
CA ILE A 82 0.29 3.22 0.16
C ILE A 82 1.31 3.98 1.00
N GLN A 83 1.05 4.09 2.30
CA GLN A 83 1.92 4.76 3.25
C GLN A 83 1.86 4.06 4.60
N VAL A 84 3.01 3.70 5.17
CA VAL A 84 3.08 3.26 6.56
C VAL A 84 2.91 4.48 7.44
N ILE A 85 1.88 4.46 8.28
CA ILE A 85 1.57 5.56 9.21
C ILE A 85 1.97 5.22 10.65
N GLU A 86 2.10 3.94 10.97
CA GLU A 86 2.55 3.45 12.27
C GLU A 86 3.30 2.14 12.06
N GLU A 87 4.47 1.99 12.67
CA GLU A 87 5.21 0.74 12.74
C GLU A 87 5.80 0.59 14.15
N ASP A 88 5.96 -0.66 14.61
CA ASP A 88 6.65 -0.95 15.88
C ASP A 88 8.12 -0.56 15.75
N ASP A 89 8.44 0.69 16.06
CA ASP A 89 9.81 1.09 16.29
C ASP A 89 10.25 0.54 17.66
N PHE A 90 10.79 -0.68 17.66
CA PHE A 90 11.63 -1.13 18.76
C PHE A 90 12.95 -0.36 18.71
N TYR A 91 12.93 0.92 19.08
CA TYR A 91 14.13 1.69 19.37
C TYR A 91 14.84 1.03 20.58
N TYR A 92 16.02 0.46 20.34
CA TYR A 92 17.03 0.15 21.36
C TYR A 92 18.18 1.15 21.26
#